data_AF-A0A9W7MBE0-F1
#
_entry.id   AF-A0A9W7MBE0-F1
#
_cell.length_a   1.000
_cell.length_b   1.000
_cell.length_c   1.000
_cell.angle_alpha   90.00
_cell.angle_beta   90.00
_cell.angle_gamma   90.00
#
_symmetry.space_group_name_H-M   'P 1'
#
loop_
_entity.id
_entity.type
_entity.pdbx_description
1 polymer ?
#
loop_
_entity_poly.entity_id
_entity_poly.type
_entity_poly.pdbx_seq_one_letter_code
_entity_poly.pdbx_strand_id
1 'polypeptide(L)'
;MAAHETEIIGSRQEEAANKNETKNSGGWNYASLLLVNQGLATLAFFGVSVNLVLFLTRVLDQDNADAANNVSKWTGTVYLCSLIGAFLSDSYWGRYLTCAVFQLILVLGLGLLSFASWLFLINPAGCGDGTKTCTHSSPVGVGIFYLSIYLVAFGYGGHQPTIATFGADQFDDSNPKAAYSKATFFCYFYFALNVGSLFSNTILVYYEDSGEWTLGFLVSLGSAIVALLLYLLGSSRYRYVKPCGNPLPRVSQVFVAAYKKWDVMPATADELYEVEGTESAIKGSRKILHSDDFKFLDRAATITEDDVCGKDTWRLCTVTQVEEAKCVLKMLPIWLCTIIYSVIFTQMASLFVEQGDVMASKLGHFHLPAASMSAFDICSVLITTGIYRQIAVPLARRLNGSPKGLTELQRMGIGLVIGMLAMVAAGVTEIQRLKYVTPGEKKSSLSIFWQVPQYVLVGASEVFMYVGQLEFFNDQAPDGIKSFGSSLCMASISLGNYVSSLLVSMVMGITARGGSPGWIPADLNQGHMDRFYFLIAGLAALDFIIYVFCAKWYTGINLYTNEKEIQLEEQQKDKLAKV
;
A
#
# COMPACT_ATOMS: atom_id res chain seq x y z
N MET A 1 57.48 -11.10 0.09
CA MET A 1 56.73 -12.37 -0.06
C MET A 1 56.06 -12.79 1.24
N ALA A 2 56.81 -13.04 2.32
CA ALA A 2 56.22 -13.43 3.61
C ALA A 2 55.18 -12.44 4.18
N ALA A 3 55.40 -11.12 4.07
CA ALA A 3 54.43 -10.12 4.53
C ALA A 3 53.11 -10.09 3.73
N HIS A 4 53.15 -10.47 2.45
CA HIS A 4 51.97 -10.50 1.58
C HIS A 4 51.16 -11.79 1.79
N GLU A 5 51.83 -12.90 2.11
CA GLU A 5 51.16 -14.14 2.55
C GLU A 5 50.45 -13.98 3.89
N THR A 6 51.03 -13.27 4.87
CA THR A 6 50.38 -13.03 6.17
C THR A 6 49.11 -12.18 6.04
N GLU A 7 49.08 -11.24 5.09
CA GLU A 7 47.93 -10.37 4.80
C GLU A 7 46.79 -11.13 4.07
N ILE A 8 47.16 -12.05 3.17
CA ILE A 8 46.21 -12.94 2.47
C ILE A 8 45.64 -14.01 3.41
N ILE A 9 46.43 -14.49 4.38
CA ILE A 9 45.97 -15.44 5.40
C ILE A 9 45.07 -14.74 6.44
N GLY A 10 45.41 -13.51 6.85
CA GLY A 10 44.58 -12.70 7.74
C GLY A 10 43.22 -12.35 7.13
N SER A 11 43.17 -11.94 5.86
CA SER A 11 41.93 -11.67 5.13
C SER A 11 41.08 -12.93 4.89
N ARG A 12 41.70 -14.10 4.65
CA ARG A 12 40.98 -15.39 4.58
C ARG A 12 40.44 -15.85 5.94
N GLN A 13 41.14 -15.57 7.03
CA GLN A 13 40.67 -15.89 8.39
C GLN A 13 39.53 -14.94 8.83
N GLU A 14 39.59 -13.66 8.48
CA GLU A 14 38.47 -12.73 8.63
C GLU A 14 37.27 -13.14 7.77
N GLU A 15 37.45 -13.50 6.49
CA GLU A 15 36.36 -14.03 5.65
C GLU A 15 35.77 -15.33 6.20
N ALA A 16 36.58 -16.22 6.78
CA ALA A 16 36.13 -17.47 7.39
C ALA A 16 35.40 -17.25 8.73
N ALA A 17 35.84 -16.29 9.54
CA ALA A 17 35.16 -15.87 10.77
C ALA A 17 33.82 -15.18 10.47
N ASN A 18 33.79 -14.30 9.47
CA ASN A 18 32.56 -13.63 8.99
C ASN A 18 31.59 -14.63 8.32
N LYS A 19 32.10 -15.67 7.64
CA LYS A 19 31.32 -16.83 7.14
C LYS A 19 30.75 -17.72 8.25
N ASN A 20 31.39 -17.77 9.42
CA ASN A 20 30.90 -18.57 10.55
C ASN A 20 29.85 -17.83 11.38
N GLU A 21 29.92 -16.49 11.52
CA GLU A 21 28.84 -15.68 12.12
C GLU A 21 27.60 -15.59 11.23
N THR A 22 27.77 -15.52 9.90
CA THR A 22 26.67 -15.53 8.92
C THR A 22 25.97 -16.90 8.80
N LYS A 23 26.59 -18.00 9.27
CA LYS A 23 25.99 -19.35 9.23
C LYS A 23 24.87 -19.58 10.25
N ASN A 24 24.74 -18.73 11.28
CA ASN A 24 23.78 -18.90 12.39
C ASN A 24 22.80 -17.71 12.57
N SER A 25 22.74 -16.78 11.62
CA SER A 25 21.80 -15.65 11.64
C SER A 25 20.69 -15.80 10.61
N GLY A 26 19.48 -15.36 10.96
CA GLY A 26 18.27 -15.52 10.14
C GLY A 26 17.65 -16.93 10.21
N GLY A 27 16.70 -17.18 9.32
CA GLY A 27 15.90 -18.41 9.27
C GLY A 27 14.54 -18.32 9.96
N TRP A 28 13.80 -19.43 9.91
CA TRP A 28 12.38 -19.50 10.28
C TRP A 28 12.07 -19.13 11.73
N ASN A 29 12.97 -19.39 12.68
CA ASN A 29 12.75 -19.05 14.09
C ASN A 29 12.69 -17.54 14.33
N TYR A 30 13.43 -16.76 13.56
CA TYR A 30 13.43 -15.30 13.66
C TYR A 30 12.39 -14.69 12.73
N ALA A 31 12.19 -15.28 11.55
CA ALA A 31 11.11 -14.90 10.66
C ALA A 31 9.73 -15.07 11.33
N SER A 32 9.52 -16.10 12.15
CA SER A 32 8.27 -16.29 12.90
C SER A 32 8.01 -15.19 13.93
N LEU A 33 9.04 -14.67 14.61
CA LEU A 33 8.91 -13.50 15.47
C LEU A 33 8.45 -12.27 14.69
N LEU A 34 8.96 -12.08 13.47
CA LEU A 34 8.52 -11.00 12.58
C LEU A 34 7.08 -11.18 12.10
N LEU A 35 6.64 -12.42 11.86
CA LEU A 35 5.26 -12.73 11.51
C LEU A 35 4.29 -12.42 12.67
N VAL A 36 4.65 -12.79 13.90
CA VAL A 36 3.85 -12.48 15.09
C VAL A 36 3.82 -10.96 15.33
N ASN A 37 4.96 -10.29 15.19
CA ASN A 37 5.05 -8.82 15.23
C ASN A 37 4.09 -8.18 14.22
N GLN A 38 4.08 -8.66 12.97
CA GLN A 38 3.19 -8.14 11.93
C GLN A 38 1.71 -8.29 12.32
N GLY A 39 1.31 -9.48 12.80
CA GLY A 39 -0.08 -9.72 13.21
C GLY A 39 -0.53 -8.80 14.34
N LEU A 40 0.32 -8.63 15.36
CA LEU A 40 0.04 -7.77 16.53
C LEU A 40 0.02 -6.28 16.16
N ALA A 41 1.00 -5.81 15.37
CA ALA A 41 1.03 -4.43 14.90
C ALA A 41 -0.17 -4.11 14.01
N THR A 42 -0.60 -5.07 13.18
CA THR A 42 -1.81 -4.95 12.35
C THR A 42 -3.06 -4.88 13.21
N LEU A 43 -3.20 -5.74 14.22
CA LEU A 43 -4.32 -5.66 15.19
C LEU A 43 -4.38 -4.28 15.85
N ALA A 44 -3.24 -3.76 16.31
CA ALA A 44 -3.17 -2.47 16.98
C ALA A 44 -3.57 -1.30 16.05
N PHE A 45 -3.13 -1.33 14.79
CA PHE A 45 -3.46 -0.28 13.82
C PHE A 45 -4.93 -0.32 13.39
N PHE A 46 -5.43 -1.50 13.01
CA PHE A 46 -6.83 -1.63 12.58
C PHE A 46 -7.80 -1.36 13.72
N GLY A 47 -7.39 -1.58 14.98
CA GLY A 47 -8.18 -1.22 16.16
C GLY A 47 -8.54 0.25 16.19
N VAL A 48 -7.61 1.12 15.82
CA VAL A 48 -7.90 2.55 15.69
C VAL A 48 -8.58 2.86 14.36
N SER A 49 -8.04 2.34 13.26
CA SER A 49 -8.41 2.72 11.88
C SER A 49 -9.88 2.51 11.56
N VAL A 50 -10.40 1.32 11.87
CA VAL A 50 -11.68 0.83 11.36
C VAL A 50 -12.85 1.61 11.94
N ASN A 51 -12.75 1.97 13.23
CA ASN A 51 -13.82 2.62 13.96
C ASN A 51 -13.56 4.11 14.17
N LEU A 52 -12.49 4.65 13.57
CA LEU A 52 -12.09 6.05 13.71
C LEU A 52 -13.20 7.02 13.28
N VAL A 53 -13.91 6.70 12.19
CA VAL A 53 -15.00 7.56 11.69
C VAL A 53 -16.14 7.66 12.71
N LEU A 54 -16.47 6.57 13.40
CA LEU A 54 -17.48 6.57 14.46
C LEU A 54 -16.97 7.25 15.73
N PHE A 55 -15.68 7.17 16.04
CA PHE A 55 -15.10 7.94 17.13
C PHE A 55 -15.19 9.46 16.86
N LEU A 56 -14.87 9.90 15.64
CA LEU A 56 -14.97 11.32 15.26
C LEU A 56 -16.40 11.85 15.30
N THR A 57 -17.37 11.06 14.82
CA THR A 57 -18.78 11.47 14.82
C THR A 57 -19.43 11.38 16.19
N ARG A 58 -19.18 10.31 16.97
CA ARG A 58 -19.89 10.06 18.24
C ARG A 58 -19.22 10.66 19.47
N VAL A 59 -17.90 10.85 19.47
CA VAL A 59 -17.13 11.36 20.63
C VAL A 59 -16.68 12.81 20.39
N LEU A 60 -16.15 13.11 19.21
CA LEU A 60 -15.73 14.49 18.87
C LEU A 60 -16.86 15.35 18.29
N ASP A 61 -18.05 14.77 18.10
CA ASP A 61 -19.25 15.47 17.60
C ASP A 61 -19.01 16.15 16.23
N GLN A 62 -18.28 15.47 15.35
CA GLN A 62 -18.06 15.92 13.98
C GLN A 62 -19.22 15.51 13.07
N ASP A 63 -19.52 16.37 12.10
CA ASP A 63 -20.40 16.02 11.00
C ASP A 63 -19.80 14.86 10.19
N ASN A 64 -20.67 13.99 9.64
CA ASN A 64 -20.26 12.82 8.84
C ASN A 64 -19.28 13.18 7.71
N ALA A 65 -19.54 14.27 6.98
CA ALA A 65 -18.64 14.72 5.93
C ALA A 65 -17.24 15.09 6.45
N ASP A 66 -17.15 15.74 7.61
CA ASP A 66 -15.88 16.15 8.21
C ASP A 66 -15.14 14.95 8.82
N ALA A 67 -15.87 14.02 9.44
CA ALA A 67 -15.32 12.76 9.94
C ALA A 67 -14.75 11.92 8.80
N ALA A 68 -15.52 11.67 7.73
CA ALA A 68 -15.07 10.95 6.55
C ALA A 68 -13.84 11.61 5.88
N ASN A 69 -13.82 12.95 5.82
CA ASN A 69 -12.67 13.72 5.34
C ASN A 69 -11.43 13.51 6.21
N ASN A 70 -11.58 13.59 7.52
CA ASN A 70 -10.48 13.45 8.46
C ASN A 70 -9.90 12.02 8.46
N VAL A 71 -10.77 11.00 8.39
CA VAL A 71 -10.31 9.60 8.22
C VAL A 71 -9.58 9.44 6.89
N SER A 72 -10.14 9.94 5.78
CA SER A 72 -9.49 9.87 4.48
C SER A 72 -8.10 10.57 4.51
N LYS A 73 -7.98 11.77 5.07
CA LYS A 73 -6.68 12.47 5.22
C LYS A 73 -5.70 11.70 6.10
N TRP A 74 -6.19 11.10 7.17
CA TRP A 74 -5.37 10.29 8.08
C TRP A 74 -4.85 9.03 7.38
N THR A 75 -5.73 8.24 6.75
CA THR A 75 -5.38 7.05 5.97
C THR A 75 -4.45 7.40 4.81
N GLY A 76 -4.70 8.50 4.10
CA GLY A 76 -3.81 9.01 3.06
C GLY A 76 -2.40 9.30 3.58
N THR A 77 -2.31 9.88 4.77
CA THR A 77 -1.04 10.15 5.45
C THR A 77 -0.32 8.85 5.86
N VAL A 78 -1.03 7.82 6.34
CA VAL A 78 -0.44 6.50 6.67
C VAL A 78 0.35 5.96 5.47
N TYR A 79 -0.28 5.89 4.29
CA TYR A 79 0.34 5.37 3.08
C TYR A 79 1.44 6.28 2.53
N LEU A 80 1.34 7.60 2.71
CA LEU A 80 2.42 8.54 2.40
C LEU A 80 3.64 8.27 3.29
N CYS A 81 3.42 8.02 4.59
CA CYS A 81 4.48 7.67 5.52
C CYS A 81 5.14 6.32 5.18
N SER A 82 4.45 5.39 4.52
CA SER A 82 5.07 4.18 3.97
C SER A 82 6.14 4.47 2.92
N LEU A 83 5.93 5.48 2.06
CA LEU A 83 6.97 5.92 1.12
C LEU A 83 8.20 6.45 1.87
N ILE A 84 7.98 7.25 2.92
CA ILE A 84 9.03 7.81 3.76
C ILE A 84 9.80 6.69 4.47
N GLY A 85 9.10 5.71 5.04
CA GLY A 85 9.72 4.56 5.71
C GLY A 85 10.60 3.74 4.77
N ALA A 86 10.09 3.40 3.59
CA ALA A 86 10.85 2.67 2.57
C ALA A 86 12.09 3.46 2.10
N PHE A 87 11.94 4.77 1.89
CA PHE A 87 13.05 5.64 1.51
C PHE A 87 14.14 5.69 2.59
N LEU A 88 13.76 5.88 3.86
CA LEU A 88 14.69 5.94 4.99
C LEU A 88 15.40 4.60 5.23
N SER A 89 14.72 3.47 5.07
CA SER A 89 15.34 2.14 5.22
C SER A 89 16.36 1.84 4.13
N ASP A 90 16.05 2.19 2.88
CA ASP A 90 16.89 1.84 1.73
C ASP A 90 18.03 2.84 1.51
N SER A 91 17.89 4.09 1.97
CA SER A 91 18.88 5.14 1.72
C SER A 91 19.81 5.46 2.90
N TYR A 92 19.33 5.37 4.16
CA TYR A 92 20.05 5.92 5.31
C TYR A 92 20.21 4.95 6.49
N TRP A 93 19.10 4.56 7.11
CA TRP A 93 19.10 3.92 8.44
C TRP A 93 19.25 2.40 8.38
N GLY A 94 18.96 1.78 7.23
CA GLY A 94 18.83 0.33 7.12
C GLY A 94 17.49 -0.18 7.66
N ARG A 95 17.05 -1.33 7.15
CA ARG A 95 15.71 -1.87 7.38
C ARG A 95 15.38 -2.12 8.86
N TYR A 96 16.32 -2.66 9.63
CA TYR A 96 16.11 -2.95 11.05
C TYR A 96 15.89 -1.69 11.89
N LEU A 97 16.74 -0.68 11.75
CA LEU A 97 16.68 0.54 12.56
C LEU A 97 15.42 1.32 12.23
N THR A 98 15.10 1.45 10.94
CA THR A 98 13.86 2.09 10.48
C THR A 98 12.64 1.42 11.12
N CYS A 99 12.54 0.10 11.03
CA CYS A 99 11.43 -0.65 11.59
C CYS A 99 11.30 -0.46 13.12
N ALA A 100 12.42 -0.48 13.86
CA ALA A 100 12.44 -0.26 15.31
C ALA A 100 11.95 1.15 15.71
N VAL A 101 12.45 2.19 15.02
CA VAL A 101 12.09 3.59 15.30
C VAL A 101 10.61 3.84 15.00
N PHE A 102 10.13 3.41 13.83
CA PHE A 102 8.73 3.59 13.46
C PHE A 102 7.77 2.82 14.37
N GLN A 103 8.16 1.62 14.81
CA GLN A 103 7.36 0.86 15.77
C GLN A 103 7.33 1.50 17.17
N LEU A 104 8.43 2.11 17.61
CA LEU A 104 8.45 2.90 18.85
C LEU A 104 7.50 4.11 18.74
N ILE A 105 7.50 4.81 17.60
CA ILE A 105 6.59 5.93 17.35
C ILE A 105 5.12 5.47 17.36
N LEU A 106 4.83 4.30 16.80
CA LEU A 106 3.49 3.69 16.86
C LEU A 106 3.03 3.48 18.31
N VAL A 107 3.89 2.92 19.16
CA VAL A 107 3.59 2.71 20.60
C VAL A 107 3.35 4.04 21.31
N LEU A 108 4.17 5.07 21.05
CA LEU A 108 3.99 6.40 21.62
C LEU A 108 2.67 7.05 21.17
N GLY A 109 2.33 6.92 19.89
CA GLY A 109 1.06 7.40 19.33
C GLY A 109 -0.15 6.73 19.99
N LEU A 110 -0.15 5.39 20.12
CA LEU A 110 -1.22 4.64 20.79
C LEU A 110 -1.31 4.95 22.29
N GLY A 111 -0.18 5.15 22.95
CA GLY A 111 -0.12 5.55 24.36
C GLY A 111 -0.77 6.92 24.57
N LEU A 112 -0.41 7.89 23.73
CA LEU A 112 -0.98 9.23 23.76
C LEU A 112 -2.49 9.21 23.43
N LEU A 113 -2.91 8.40 22.45
CA LEU A 113 -4.31 8.24 22.07
C LEU A 113 -5.14 7.65 23.21
N SER A 114 -4.65 6.60 23.86
CA SER A 114 -5.33 5.93 24.97
C SER A 114 -5.51 6.89 26.16
N PHE A 115 -4.46 7.63 26.52
CA PHE A 115 -4.49 8.57 27.63
C PHE A 115 -5.35 9.80 27.34
N ALA A 116 -5.26 10.35 26.12
CA ALA A 116 -6.07 11.49 25.71
C ALA A 116 -7.57 11.15 25.70
N SER A 117 -7.90 9.97 25.18
CA SER A 117 -9.28 9.49 25.13
C SER A 117 -9.86 9.30 26.52
N TRP A 118 -9.11 8.66 27.41
CA TRP A 118 -9.53 8.41 28.79
C TRP A 118 -9.73 9.68 29.62
N LEU A 119 -8.82 10.66 29.51
CA LEU A 119 -8.85 11.84 30.38
C LEU A 119 -9.67 13.01 29.84
N PHE A 120 -9.66 13.23 28.52
CA PHE A 120 -10.14 14.50 27.96
C PHE A 120 -11.32 14.37 26.98
N LEU A 121 -11.56 13.17 26.41
CA LEU A 121 -12.57 13.00 25.35
C LEU A 121 -13.78 12.20 25.82
N ILE A 122 -13.57 11.10 26.56
CA ILE A 122 -14.65 10.21 26.97
C ILE A 122 -15.17 10.63 28.35
N ASN A 123 -16.05 11.64 28.34
CA ASN A 123 -16.73 12.13 29.53
C ASN A 123 -18.22 12.34 29.24
N PRO A 124 -19.15 11.74 30.01
CA PRO A 124 -18.98 10.77 31.10
C PRO A 124 -18.50 9.38 30.62
N ALA A 125 -17.94 8.56 31.52
CA ALA A 125 -17.48 7.21 31.20
C ALA A 125 -18.54 6.38 30.45
N GLY A 126 -18.14 5.70 29.37
CA GLY A 126 -19.02 4.93 28.49
C GLY A 126 -19.92 5.76 27.57
N CYS A 127 -19.59 7.04 27.31
CA CYS A 127 -20.27 7.83 26.28
C CYS A 127 -19.76 7.47 24.87
N GLY A 128 -20.52 7.83 23.83
CA GLY A 128 -20.15 7.55 22.43
C GLY A 128 -20.57 6.16 21.93
N ASP A 129 -21.46 5.47 22.66
CA ASP A 129 -22.11 4.21 22.26
C ASP A 129 -23.27 4.41 21.25
N GLY A 130 -23.52 5.67 20.85
CA GLY A 130 -24.62 6.06 19.98
C GLY A 130 -25.94 6.36 20.71
N THR A 131 -26.02 6.16 22.03
CA THR A 131 -27.18 6.53 22.86
C THR A 131 -26.85 7.60 23.89
N LYS A 132 -25.69 7.47 24.55
CA LYS A 132 -25.15 8.36 25.56
C LYS A 132 -24.20 9.35 24.91
N THR A 133 -24.64 10.60 24.83
CA THR A 133 -23.86 11.71 24.25
C THR A 133 -22.69 12.09 25.15
N CYS A 134 -21.50 12.26 24.56
CA CYS A 134 -20.34 12.82 25.26
C CYS A 134 -20.50 14.33 25.45
N THR A 135 -19.93 14.88 26.53
CA THR A 135 -19.82 16.33 26.69
C THR A 135 -18.79 16.90 25.72
N HIS A 136 -18.95 18.15 25.28
CA HIS A 136 -18.02 18.79 24.34
C HIS A 136 -16.55 18.60 24.77
N SER A 137 -15.77 18.11 23.81
CA SER A 137 -14.35 17.81 24.01
C SER A 137 -13.54 19.07 24.27
N SER A 138 -12.60 19.00 25.21
CA SER A 138 -11.64 20.10 25.45
C SER A 138 -10.78 20.34 24.21
N PRO A 139 -10.56 21.60 23.77
CA PRO A 139 -9.70 21.90 22.61
C PRO A 139 -8.29 21.31 22.73
N VAL A 140 -7.75 21.25 23.96
CA VAL A 140 -6.46 20.62 24.25
C VAL A 140 -6.52 19.10 24.03
N GLY A 141 -7.61 18.46 24.47
CA GLY A 141 -7.84 17.03 24.25
C GLY A 141 -7.91 16.68 22.76
N VAL A 142 -8.63 17.49 21.98
CA VAL A 142 -8.72 17.35 20.51
C VAL A 142 -7.35 17.54 19.86
N GLY A 143 -6.55 18.52 20.29
CA GLY A 143 -5.19 18.72 19.78
C GLY A 143 -4.26 17.53 20.06
N ILE A 144 -4.31 16.96 21.27
CA ILE A 144 -3.54 15.77 21.64
C ILE A 144 -4.01 14.55 20.85
N PHE A 145 -5.31 14.41 20.61
CA PHE A 145 -5.88 13.34 19.79
C PHE A 145 -5.39 13.39 18.34
N TYR A 146 -5.42 14.56 17.70
CA TYR A 146 -4.89 14.65 16.33
C TYR A 146 -3.40 14.35 16.28
N LEU A 147 -2.61 14.86 17.24
CA LEU A 147 -1.20 14.53 17.36
C LEU A 147 -0.99 13.01 17.51
N SER A 148 -1.80 12.35 18.34
CA SER A 148 -1.67 10.92 18.60
C SER A 148 -2.01 10.07 17.37
N ILE A 149 -3.13 10.34 16.67
CA ILE A 149 -3.47 9.57 15.47
C ILE A 149 -2.46 9.80 14.35
N TYR A 150 -1.90 11.00 14.19
CA TYR A 150 -0.86 11.24 13.18
C TYR A 150 0.48 10.59 13.54
N LEU A 151 0.81 10.45 14.83
CA LEU A 151 1.94 9.61 15.27
C LEU A 151 1.68 8.12 14.98
N VAL A 152 0.46 7.63 15.19
CA VAL A 152 0.07 6.27 14.78
C VAL A 152 0.22 6.08 13.27
N ALA A 153 -0.20 7.06 12.47
CA ALA A 153 -0.05 7.01 11.02
C ALA A 153 1.40 7.00 10.57
N PHE A 154 2.23 7.86 11.15
CA PHE A 154 3.66 7.91 10.86
C PHE A 154 4.35 6.61 11.27
N GLY A 155 4.06 6.11 12.47
CA GLY A 155 4.62 4.88 13.03
C GLY A 155 4.25 3.63 12.23
N TYR A 156 2.96 3.37 12.01
CA TYR A 156 2.52 2.19 11.27
C TYR A 156 2.90 2.28 9.79
N GLY A 157 2.70 3.46 9.18
CA GLY A 157 3.02 3.70 7.78
C GLY A 157 4.47 3.36 7.45
N GLY A 158 5.43 3.88 8.23
CA GLY A 158 6.85 3.63 7.99
C GLY A 158 7.32 2.21 8.38
N HIS A 159 6.66 1.56 9.33
CA HIS A 159 6.94 0.17 9.75
C HIS A 159 6.56 -0.85 8.66
N GLN A 160 5.36 -0.72 8.07
CA GLN A 160 4.76 -1.75 7.23
C GLN A 160 5.62 -2.22 6.02
N PRO A 161 6.20 -1.34 5.18
CA PRO A 161 7.01 -1.81 4.05
C PRO A 161 8.39 -2.34 4.48
N THR A 162 8.90 -1.85 5.60
CA THR A 162 10.26 -2.17 6.07
C THR A 162 10.31 -3.52 6.78
N ILE A 163 9.27 -3.88 7.54
CA ILE A 163 9.17 -5.20 8.18
C ILE A 163 9.02 -6.34 7.16
N ALA A 164 8.28 -6.13 6.07
CA ALA A 164 8.08 -7.13 5.03
C ALA A 164 9.38 -7.46 4.29
N THR A 165 10.14 -6.42 3.92
CA THR A 165 11.45 -6.57 3.27
C THR A 165 12.50 -7.14 4.24
N PHE A 166 12.51 -6.68 5.49
CA PHE A 166 13.40 -7.22 6.52
C PHE A 166 13.13 -8.69 6.84
N GLY A 167 11.86 -9.12 6.82
CA GLY A 167 11.48 -10.51 6.98
C GLY A 167 11.96 -11.40 5.84
N ALA A 168 11.88 -10.91 4.60
CA ALA A 168 12.44 -11.61 3.44
C ALA A 168 13.96 -11.74 3.52
N ASP A 169 14.66 -10.76 4.09
CA ASP A 169 16.12 -10.79 4.27
C ASP A 169 16.61 -11.87 5.24
N GLN A 170 15.71 -12.47 6.03
CA GLN A 170 16.08 -13.57 6.93
C GLN A 170 16.40 -14.87 6.19
N PHE A 171 16.18 -14.93 4.87
CA PHE A 171 16.45 -16.09 4.03
C PHE A 171 17.54 -15.77 2.99
N ASP A 172 18.55 -16.64 2.88
CA ASP A 172 19.73 -16.42 2.03
C ASP A 172 19.52 -16.80 0.56
N ASP A 173 19.60 -15.84 -0.36
CA ASP A 173 19.43 -16.08 -1.80
C ASP A 173 20.46 -17.04 -2.42
N SER A 174 21.60 -17.26 -1.76
CA SER A 174 22.60 -18.23 -2.21
C SER A 174 22.17 -19.70 -2.06
N ASN A 175 21.11 -19.97 -1.29
CA ASN A 175 20.57 -21.31 -1.11
C ASN A 175 19.31 -21.51 -1.97
N PRO A 176 19.26 -22.51 -2.87
CA PRO A 176 18.08 -22.77 -3.70
C PRO A 176 16.81 -23.09 -2.88
N LYS A 177 16.94 -23.58 -1.63
CA LYS A 177 15.80 -23.76 -0.72
C LYS A 177 15.26 -22.45 -0.12
N ALA A 178 16.02 -21.36 -0.17
CA ALA A 178 15.62 -20.07 0.37
C ALA A 178 14.58 -19.36 -0.49
N ALA A 179 14.63 -19.50 -1.82
CA ALA A 179 13.62 -18.92 -2.71
C ALA A 179 12.21 -19.44 -2.37
N TYR A 180 12.08 -20.76 -2.16
CA TYR A 180 10.84 -21.37 -1.67
C TYR A 180 10.44 -20.86 -0.28
N SER A 181 11.42 -20.70 0.62
CA SER A 181 11.18 -20.21 1.98
C SER A 181 10.70 -18.75 2.00
N LYS A 182 11.23 -17.87 1.13
CA LYS A 182 10.79 -16.47 0.97
C LYS A 182 9.34 -16.39 0.48
N ALA A 183 8.98 -17.16 -0.56
CA ALA A 183 7.61 -17.20 -1.06
C ALA A 183 6.64 -17.69 0.03
N THR A 184 7.04 -18.71 0.79
CA THR A 184 6.27 -19.24 1.93
C THR A 184 6.14 -18.19 3.04
N PHE A 185 7.20 -17.44 3.34
CA PHE A 185 7.18 -16.35 4.32
C PHE A 185 6.16 -15.28 3.93
N PHE A 186 6.13 -14.83 2.68
CA PHE A 186 5.13 -13.85 2.22
C PHE A 186 3.70 -14.37 2.36
N CYS A 187 3.46 -15.67 2.13
CA CYS A 187 2.15 -16.27 2.37
C CYS A 187 1.75 -16.20 3.85
N TYR A 188 2.66 -16.55 4.76
CA TYR A 188 2.41 -16.44 6.20
C TYR A 188 2.29 -14.99 6.67
N PHE A 189 3.04 -14.07 6.06
CA PHE A 189 2.97 -12.64 6.35
C PHE A 189 1.59 -12.08 6.01
N TYR A 190 1.08 -12.44 4.83
CA TYR A 190 -0.28 -12.08 4.41
C TYR A 190 -1.34 -12.71 5.33
N PHE A 191 -1.15 -13.97 5.74
CA PHE A 191 -2.03 -14.63 6.71
C PHE A 191 -2.03 -13.90 8.06
N ALA A 192 -0.85 -13.54 8.59
CA ALA A 192 -0.71 -12.84 9.86
C ALA A 192 -1.39 -11.46 9.84
N LEU A 193 -1.26 -10.72 8.73
CA LEU A 193 -1.96 -9.46 8.50
C LEU A 193 -3.49 -9.64 8.56
N ASN A 194 -4.03 -10.63 7.83
CA ASN A 194 -5.47 -10.89 7.82
C ASN A 194 -6.00 -11.33 9.18
N VAL A 195 -5.27 -12.18 9.92
CA VAL A 195 -5.68 -12.61 11.26
C VAL A 195 -5.72 -11.43 12.24
N GLY A 196 -4.70 -10.57 12.22
CA GLY A 196 -4.67 -9.36 13.05
C GLY A 196 -5.82 -8.40 12.73
N SER A 197 -6.08 -8.18 11.44
CA SER A 197 -7.19 -7.36 10.97
C SER A 197 -8.55 -7.94 11.34
N LEU A 198 -8.76 -9.26 11.19
CA LEU A 198 -10.02 -9.91 11.53
C LEU A 198 -10.36 -9.81 13.02
N PHE A 199 -9.36 -10.02 13.90
CA PHE A 199 -9.56 -9.89 15.35
C PHE A 199 -9.96 -8.45 15.73
N SER A 200 -9.29 -7.46 15.14
CA SER A 200 -9.61 -6.05 15.34
C SER A 200 -11.03 -5.71 14.84
N ASN A 201 -11.36 -6.04 13.59
CA ASN A 201 -12.65 -5.73 12.96
C ASN A 201 -13.86 -6.37 13.65
N THR A 202 -13.65 -7.43 14.44
CA THR A 202 -14.73 -8.17 15.11
C THR A 202 -14.78 -7.88 16.60
N ILE A 203 -13.75 -8.30 17.34
CA ILE A 203 -13.76 -8.25 18.80
C ILE A 203 -13.53 -6.83 19.28
N LEU A 204 -12.53 -6.13 18.74
CA LEU A 204 -12.16 -4.81 19.23
C LEU A 204 -13.22 -3.75 18.89
N VAL A 205 -13.67 -3.78 17.64
CA VAL A 205 -14.78 -2.93 17.17
C VAL A 205 -16.04 -3.13 18.01
N TYR A 206 -16.34 -4.35 18.46
CA TYR A 206 -17.50 -4.59 19.33
C TYR A 206 -17.41 -3.86 20.67
N TYR A 207 -16.25 -3.87 21.32
CA TYR A 207 -16.04 -3.14 22.56
C TYR A 207 -16.11 -1.63 22.33
N GLU A 208 -15.45 -1.13 21.29
CA GLU A 208 -15.44 0.28 20.93
C GLU A 208 -16.85 0.79 20.60
N ASP A 209 -17.61 0.09 19.76
CA ASP A 209 -18.98 0.45 19.39
C ASP A 209 -19.95 0.41 20.59
N SER A 210 -19.65 -0.41 21.61
CA SER A 210 -20.41 -0.47 22.86
C SER A 210 -20.08 0.68 23.83
N GLY A 211 -19.20 1.63 23.44
CA GLY A 211 -18.78 2.77 24.27
C GLY A 211 -17.53 2.53 25.11
N GLU A 212 -16.91 1.34 25.04
CA GLU A 212 -15.68 0.98 25.75
C GLU A 212 -14.42 1.35 24.94
N TRP A 213 -14.42 2.54 24.34
CA TRP A 213 -13.36 3.05 23.45
C TRP A 213 -11.96 3.02 24.10
N THR A 214 -11.85 3.40 25.37
CA THR A 214 -10.58 3.38 26.12
C THR A 214 -9.99 1.98 26.18
N LEU A 215 -10.82 0.95 26.36
CA LEU A 215 -10.37 -0.43 26.41
C LEU A 215 -9.87 -0.89 25.03
N GLY A 216 -10.56 -0.53 23.95
CA GLY A 216 -10.12 -0.80 22.58
C GLY A 216 -8.73 -0.22 22.28
N PHE A 217 -8.51 1.05 22.63
CA PHE A 217 -7.21 1.72 22.44
C PHE A 217 -6.11 1.16 23.35
N LEU A 218 -6.42 0.80 24.60
CA LEU A 218 -5.45 0.18 25.52
C LEU A 218 -5.03 -1.22 25.07
N VAL A 219 -5.97 -2.03 24.56
CA VAL A 219 -5.65 -3.35 23.98
C VAL A 219 -4.78 -3.18 22.73
N SER A 220 -5.07 -2.19 21.89
CA SER A 220 -4.22 -1.83 20.74
C SER A 220 -2.80 -1.44 21.19
N LEU A 221 -2.66 -0.61 22.23
CA LEU A 221 -1.37 -0.24 22.82
C LEU A 221 -0.62 -1.47 23.34
N GLY A 222 -1.29 -2.32 24.12
CA GLY A 222 -0.68 -3.55 24.66
C GLY A 222 -0.17 -4.46 23.55
N SER A 223 -0.96 -4.64 22.50
CA SER A 223 -0.57 -5.41 21.30
C SER A 223 0.67 -4.84 20.62
N ALA A 224 0.74 -3.52 20.44
CA ALA A 224 1.90 -2.85 19.83
C ALA A 224 3.17 -2.96 20.70
N ILE A 225 3.05 -2.88 22.04
CA ILE A 225 4.16 -3.07 22.97
C ILE A 225 4.69 -4.50 22.87
N VAL A 226 3.80 -5.50 22.92
CA VAL A 226 4.20 -6.92 22.79
C VAL A 226 4.87 -7.16 21.44
N ALA A 227 4.34 -6.57 20.35
CA ALA A 227 4.95 -6.64 19.04
C ALA A 227 6.40 -6.09 19.06
N LEU A 228 6.61 -4.92 19.67
CA LEU A 228 7.93 -4.29 19.73
C LEU A 228 8.92 -5.12 20.57
N LEU A 229 8.48 -5.65 21.71
CA LEU A 229 9.32 -6.49 22.57
C LEU A 229 9.74 -7.78 21.84
N LEU A 230 8.80 -8.45 21.15
CA LEU A 230 9.10 -9.65 20.36
C LEU A 230 10.06 -9.35 19.20
N TYR A 231 9.92 -8.19 18.56
CA TYR A 231 10.84 -7.76 17.51
C TYR A 231 12.25 -7.55 18.05
N LEU A 232 12.40 -6.82 19.16
CA LEU A 232 13.69 -6.53 19.78
C LEU A 232 14.37 -7.79 20.38
N LEU A 233 13.59 -8.82 20.74
CA LEU A 233 14.13 -10.08 21.24
C LEU A 233 14.99 -10.82 20.18
N GLY A 234 14.68 -10.65 18.90
CA GLY A 234 15.41 -11.28 17.79
C GLY A 234 16.66 -10.54 17.33
N SER A 235 16.96 -9.36 17.88
CA SER A 235 17.96 -8.43 17.32
C SER A 235 19.38 -8.99 17.20
N SER A 236 19.82 -9.82 18.14
CA SER A 236 21.18 -10.40 18.10
C SER A 236 21.37 -11.47 17.03
N ARG A 237 20.29 -11.90 16.37
CA ARG A 237 20.29 -13.07 15.48
C ARG A 237 19.64 -12.80 14.13
N TYR A 238 19.07 -11.62 13.90
CA TYR A 238 18.60 -11.24 12.58
C TYR A 238 19.74 -11.12 11.59
N ARG A 239 19.42 -11.37 10.32
CA ARG A 239 20.30 -11.06 9.19
C ARG A 239 20.09 -9.61 8.77
N TYR A 240 21.19 -8.86 8.68
CA TYR A 240 21.20 -7.45 8.31
C TYR A 240 21.72 -7.28 6.89
N VAL A 241 20.94 -6.63 6.04
CA VAL A 241 21.31 -6.30 4.65
C VAL A 241 21.72 -4.83 4.58
N LYS A 242 22.83 -4.55 3.88
CA LYS A 242 23.32 -3.17 3.69
C LYS A 242 22.39 -2.41 2.73
N PRO A 243 22.13 -1.11 2.95
CA PRO A 243 21.27 -0.31 2.07
C PRO A 243 21.85 -0.20 0.64
N CYS A 244 20.98 -0.28 -0.38
CA CYS A 244 21.35 -0.31 -1.80
C CYS A 244 21.24 1.08 -2.48
N GLY A 245 21.80 2.14 -1.88
CA GLY A 245 21.84 3.47 -2.49
C GLY A 245 20.47 4.10 -2.77
N ASN A 246 20.45 5.35 -3.24
CA ASN A 246 19.21 6.12 -3.36
C ASN A 246 18.69 6.21 -4.82
N PRO A 247 17.51 5.65 -5.14
CA PRO A 247 16.95 5.69 -6.49
C PRO A 247 16.37 7.05 -6.88
N LEU A 248 15.90 7.88 -5.92
CA LEU A 248 15.24 9.16 -6.25
C LEU A 248 16.20 10.22 -6.85
N PRO A 249 17.40 10.47 -6.28
CA PRO A 249 18.39 11.33 -6.91
C PRO A 249 18.81 10.81 -8.29
N ARG A 250 18.89 9.49 -8.47
CA ARG A 250 19.28 8.86 -9.75
C ARG A 250 18.29 9.18 -10.87
N VAL A 251 16.99 9.02 -10.61
CA VAL A 251 15.94 9.39 -11.58
C VAL A 251 15.90 10.91 -11.77
N SER A 252 16.09 11.69 -10.71
CA SER A 252 16.10 13.16 -10.78
C SER A 252 17.27 13.71 -11.59
N GLN A 253 18.45 13.08 -11.51
CA GLN A 253 19.64 13.43 -12.28
C GLN A 253 19.37 13.40 -13.77
N VAL A 254 18.62 12.40 -14.27
CA VAL A 254 18.27 12.30 -15.69
C VAL A 254 17.47 13.50 -16.17
N PHE A 255 16.43 13.89 -15.41
CA PHE A 255 15.61 15.06 -15.77
C PHE A 255 16.42 16.36 -15.74
N VAL A 256 17.27 16.53 -14.73
CA VAL A 256 18.15 17.71 -14.60
C VAL A 256 19.18 17.75 -15.73
N ALA A 257 19.82 16.61 -16.05
CA ALA A 257 20.79 16.49 -17.13
C ALA A 257 20.16 16.75 -18.51
N ALA A 258 18.97 16.18 -18.77
CA ALA A 258 18.23 16.43 -20.01
C ALA A 258 17.81 17.90 -20.16
N TYR A 259 17.43 18.56 -19.06
CA TYR A 259 17.11 19.99 -19.05
C TYR A 259 18.35 20.87 -19.27
N LYS A 260 19.47 20.58 -18.60
CA LYS A 260 20.74 21.28 -18.82
C LYS A 260 21.25 21.14 -20.26
N LYS A 261 20.95 20.02 -20.92
CA LYS A 261 21.30 19.73 -22.32
C LYS A 261 20.13 19.96 -23.29
N TRP A 262 19.19 20.86 -22.96
CA TRP A 262 17.99 21.07 -23.77
C TRP A 262 18.27 21.52 -25.21
N ASP A 263 19.36 22.25 -25.44
CA ASP A 263 19.77 22.73 -26.77
C ASP A 263 20.64 21.72 -27.55
N VAL A 264 20.96 20.56 -26.96
CA VAL A 264 21.81 19.52 -27.58
C VAL A 264 20.94 18.53 -28.35
N MET A 265 21.38 18.16 -29.56
CA MET A 265 20.73 17.08 -30.32
C MET A 265 21.08 15.72 -29.68
N PRO A 266 20.09 14.85 -29.44
CA PRO A 266 20.36 13.52 -28.88
C PRO A 266 21.23 12.71 -29.86
N ALA A 267 22.29 12.10 -29.34
CA ALA A 267 23.18 11.24 -30.12
C ALA A 267 22.48 9.94 -30.58
N THR A 268 23.03 9.30 -31.62
CA THR A 268 22.57 7.98 -32.08
C THR A 268 22.81 6.90 -31.02
N ALA A 269 22.02 5.83 -31.03
CA ALA A 269 22.01 4.79 -29.98
C ALA A 269 23.40 4.18 -29.68
N ASP A 270 24.28 4.10 -30.70
CA ASP A 270 25.64 3.57 -30.57
C ASP A 270 26.65 4.56 -29.94
N GLU A 271 26.28 5.83 -29.79
CA GLU A 271 27.13 6.93 -29.27
C GLU A 271 26.69 7.42 -27.87
N LEU A 272 25.69 6.77 -27.27
CA LEU A 272 25.21 7.13 -25.94
C LEU A 272 26.17 6.63 -24.85
N TYR A 273 26.33 7.44 -23.80
CA TYR A 273 27.20 7.14 -22.68
C TYR A 273 26.67 5.96 -21.85
N GLU A 274 27.40 4.84 -21.87
CA GLU A 274 27.16 3.68 -21.02
C GLU A 274 28.49 3.20 -20.42
N VAL A 275 28.48 2.79 -19.15
CA VAL A 275 29.67 2.29 -18.47
C VAL A 275 29.67 0.76 -18.50
N GLU A 276 30.81 0.13 -18.80
CA GLU A 276 30.97 -1.33 -18.71
C GLU A 276 31.24 -1.78 -17.25
N GLY A 277 30.58 -2.85 -16.81
CA GLY A 277 30.94 -3.56 -15.59
C GLY A 277 30.78 -2.81 -14.27
N THR A 278 31.61 -3.17 -13.28
CA THR A 278 31.55 -2.84 -11.84
C THR A 278 31.59 -1.35 -11.48
N GLU A 279 31.80 -0.46 -12.46
CA GLU A 279 31.73 1.00 -12.32
C GLU A 279 30.37 1.60 -12.71
N SER A 280 29.39 0.77 -13.11
CA SER A 280 28.01 1.22 -13.28
C SER A 280 27.48 1.84 -11.98
N ALA A 281 26.69 2.91 -12.11
CA ALA A 281 25.96 3.51 -10.98
C ALA A 281 25.05 2.50 -10.24
N ILE A 282 24.84 1.33 -10.84
CA ILE A 282 24.05 0.23 -10.30
C ILE A 282 24.95 -1.01 -10.22
N LYS A 283 25.51 -1.27 -9.03
CA LYS A 283 26.27 -2.49 -8.77
C LYS A 283 25.32 -3.70 -8.83
N GLY A 284 25.48 -4.55 -9.85
CA GLY A 284 24.79 -5.85 -9.94
C GLY A 284 23.40 -5.85 -10.60
N SER A 285 22.97 -4.77 -11.26
CA SER A 285 21.74 -4.81 -12.07
C SER A 285 22.01 -5.26 -13.51
N ARG A 286 20.98 -5.84 -14.15
CA ARG A 286 20.98 -6.08 -15.59
C ARG A 286 20.92 -4.75 -16.35
N LYS A 287 21.60 -4.67 -17.50
CA LYS A 287 21.54 -3.50 -18.40
C LYS A 287 20.20 -3.44 -19.13
N ILE A 288 19.65 -2.24 -19.33
CA ILE A 288 18.39 -2.01 -20.04
C ILE A 288 18.70 -1.61 -21.49
N LEU A 289 17.98 -2.17 -22.46
CA LEU A 289 18.15 -1.81 -23.87
C LEU A 289 17.58 -0.41 -24.13
N HIS A 290 18.27 0.34 -24.98
CA HIS A 290 17.79 1.64 -25.45
C HIS A 290 16.44 1.49 -26.19
N SER A 291 15.48 2.36 -25.87
CA SER A 291 14.20 2.47 -26.58
C SER A 291 14.09 3.81 -27.30
N ASP A 292 13.48 3.79 -28.49
CA ASP A 292 13.19 4.99 -29.30
C ASP A 292 12.13 5.92 -28.67
N ASP A 293 11.54 5.53 -27.54
CA ASP A 293 10.52 6.30 -26.84
C ASP A 293 11.16 7.45 -26.03
N PHE A 294 10.47 8.60 -26.00
CA PHE A 294 10.91 9.80 -25.27
C PHE A 294 12.36 10.22 -25.60
N LYS A 295 12.71 10.32 -26.89
CA LYS A 295 14.07 10.67 -27.38
C LYS A 295 14.70 11.93 -26.77
N PHE A 296 13.88 12.85 -26.25
CA PHE A 296 14.39 14.04 -25.58
C PHE A 296 15.19 13.71 -24.30
N LEU A 297 14.92 12.58 -23.64
CA LEU A 297 15.68 12.16 -22.45
C LEU A 297 17.06 11.60 -22.80
N ASP A 298 17.29 11.16 -24.05
CA ASP A 298 18.59 10.67 -24.50
C ASP A 298 19.66 11.77 -24.52
N ARG A 299 19.23 13.03 -24.49
CA ARG A 299 20.11 14.19 -24.26
C ARG A 299 20.91 14.05 -22.96
N ALA A 300 20.35 13.43 -21.93
CA ALA A 300 21.04 13.22 -20.65
C ALA A 300 22.24 12.25 -20.77
N ALA A 301 22.17 11.30 -21.72
CA ALA A 301 23.23 10.33 -22.01
C ALA A 301 24.12 10.73 -23.21
N THR A 302 23.88 11.90 -23.82
CA THR A 302 24.69 12.42 -24.92
C THR A 302 25.96 13.09 -24.38
N ILE A 303 27.13 12.69 -24.88
CA ILE A 303 28.43 13.24 -24.46
C ILE A 303 28.66 14.61 -25.13
N THR A 304 28.99 15.63 -24.34
CA THR A 304 29.38 16.97 -24.84
C THR A 304 30.82 17.30 -24.44
N GLU A 305 31.47 18.28 -25.12
CA GLU A 305 32.87 18.66 -24.87
C GLU A 305 33.13 19.06 -23.40
N ASP A 306 32.15 19.71 -22.76
CA ASP A 306 32.22 20.09 -21.34
C ASP A 306 32.21 18.90 -20.36
N ASP A 307 31.69 17.73 -20.77
CA ASP A 307 31.61 16.53 -19.93
C ASP A 307 32.94 15.76 -19.89
N VAL A 308 33.85 16.04 -20.84
CA VAL A 308 35.19 15.45 -20.91
C VAL A 308 36.11 16.02 -19.80
N CYS A 309 35.80 17.22 -19.30
CA CYS A 309 36.61 17.93 -18.32
C CYS A 309 36.22 17.68 -16.85
N GLY A 310 35.17 16.89 -16.58
CA GLY A 310 34.77 16.50 -15.24
C GLY A 310 33.53 15.58 -15.21
N LYS A 311 33.59 14.49 -14.43
CA LYS A 311 32.47 13.55 -14.26
C LYS A 311 31.40 14.11 -13.32
N ASP A 312 30.55 15.03 -13.80
CA ASP A 312 29.36 15.48 -13.05
C ASP A 312 28.14 14.59 -13.34
N THR A 313 27.74 13.80 -12.35
CA THR A 313 26.55 12.92 -12.40
C THR A 313 25.22 13.66 -12.59
N TRP A 314 25.19 14.98 -12.39
CA TRP A 314 24.02 15.85 -12.64
C TRP A 314 24.02 16.50 -14.03
N ARG A 315 24.96 16.13 -14.90
CA ARG A 315 25.06 16.62 -16.29
C ARG A 315 25.22 15.46 -17.30
N LEU A 316 25.82 14.35 -16.90
CA LEU A 316 25.95 13.13 -17.71
C LEU A 316 25.43 11.90 -16.95
N CYS A 317 24.44 11.24 -17.54
CA CYS A 317 23.82 10.01 -17.00
C CYS A 317 24.08 8.82 -17.94
N THR A 318 24.04 7.60 -17.43
CA THR A 318 24.17 6.39 -18.27
C THR A 318 22.86 6.08 -19.01
N VAL A 319 22.93 5.36 -20.14
CA VAL A 319 21.73 4.87 -20.86
C VAL A 319 20.82 4.09 -19.93
N THR A 320 21.40 3.23 -19.08
CA THR A 320 20.62 2.50 -18.07
C THR A 320 19.80 3.43 -17.16
N GLN A 321 20.37 4.55 -16.69
CA GLN A 321 19.63 5.53 -15.87
C GLN A 321 18.53 6.24 -16.68
N VAL A 322 18.82 6.58 -17.94
CA VAL A 322 17.84 7.24 -18.83
C VAL A 322 16.65 6.32 -19.09
N GLU A 323 16.89 5.04 -19.37
CA GLU A 323 15.83 4.05 -19.60
C GLU A 323 15.04 3.75 -18.31
N GLU A 324 15.65 3.78 -17.12
CA GLU A 324 14.92 3.75 -15.85
C GLU A 324 13.93 4.92 -15.73
N ALA A 325 14.33 6.14 -16.11
CA ALA A 325 13.44 7.30 -16.09
C ALA A 325 12.33 7.22 -17.14
N LYS A 326 12.63 6.76 -18.36
CA LYS A 326 11.63 6.53 -19.42
C LYS A 326 10.58 5.50 -18.97
N CYS A 327 11.00 4.42 -18.31
CA CYS A 327 10.12 3.43 -17.73
C CYS A 327 9.11 4.06 -16.75
N VAL A 328 9.57 4.89 -15.82
CA VAL A 328 8.68 5.60 -14.87
C VAL A 328 7.66 6.45 -15.62
N LEU A 329 8.07 7.18 -16.65
CA LEU A 329 7.16 7.99 -17.47
C LEU A 329 6.11 7.15 -18.20
N LYS A 330 6.46 5.97 -18.72
CA LYS A 330 5.51 5.06 -19.38
C LYS A 330 4.46 4.50 -18.40
N MET A 331 4.84 4.28 -17.14
CA MET A 331 3.96 3.74 -16.12
C MET A 331 3.00 4.79 -15.52
N LEU A 332 3.38 6.07 -15.52
CA LEU A 332 2.62 7.16 -14.90
C LEU A 332 1.16 7.27 -15.37
N PRO A 333 0.81 7.20 -16.67
CA PRO A 333 -0.59 7.29 -17.10
C PRO A 333 -1.48 6.19 -16.54
N ILE A 334 -0.97 4.95 -16.49
CA ILE A 334 -1.69 3.81 -15.90
C ILE A 334 -1.82 4.00 -14.38
N TRP A 335 -0.74 4.44 -13.74
CA TRP A 335 -0.73 4.74 -12.31
C TRP A 335 -1.73 5.84 -11.92
N LEU A 336 -1.90 6.88 -12.75
CA LEU A 336 -2.91 7.91 -12.48
C LEU A 336 -4.33 7.35 -12.48
N CYS A 337 -4.63 6.37 -13.34
CA CYS A 337 -5.95 5.74 -13.38
C CYS A 337 -6.23 4.91 -12.10
N THR A 338 -5.19 4.35 -11.45
CA THR A 338 -5.38 3.59 -10.21
C THR A 338 -5.82 4.45 -9.02
N ILE A 339 -5.70 5.78 -9.13
CA ILE A 339 -6.13 6.73 -8.09
C ILE A 339 -7.65 6.69 -7.92
N ILE A 340 -8.42 6.61 -9.00
CA ILE A 340 -9.90 6.57 -8.92
C ILE A 340 -10.38 5.27 -8.28
N TYR A 341 -9.74 4.14 -8.60
CA TYR A 341 -9.97 2.90 -7.86
C TYR A 341 -9.71 3.07 -6.36
N SER A 342 -8.61 3.73 -6.02
CA SER A 342 -8.23 3.97 -4.63
C SER A 342 -9.31 4.79 -3.88
N VAL A 343 -9.98 5.74 -4.56
CA VAL A 343 -11.15 6.47 -4.02
C VAL A 343 -12.31 5.54 -3.68
N ILE A 344 -12.62 4.57 -4.56
CA ILE A 344 -13.67 3.56 -4.33
C ILE A 344 -13.34 2.75 -3.07
N PHE A 345 -12.10 2.27 -2.98
CA PHE A 345 -11.63 1.48 -1.84
C PHE A 345 -11.71 2.26 -0.51
N THR A 346 -11.37 3.55 -0.50
CA THR A 346 -11.46 4.42 0.69
C THR A 346 -12.87 4.54 1.26
N GLN A 347 -13.93 4.37 0.44
CA GLN A 347 -15.31 4.47 0.94
C GLN A 347 -15.65 3.39 1.97
N MET A 348 -14.96 2.24 1.89
CA MET A 348 -15.18 1.10 2.77
C MET A 348 -14.92 1.42 4.25
N ALA A 349 -13.91 2.23 4.54
CA ALA A 349 -13.52 2.60 5.90
C ALA A 349 -14.16 3.93 6.38
N SER A 350 -14.97 4.57 5.54
CA SER A 350 -15.59 5.87 5.82
C SER A 350 -17.10 5.80 5.62
N LEU A 351 -17.61 6.24 4.47
CA LEU A 351 -19.04 6.38 4.22
C LEU A 351 -19.82 5.07 4.33
N PHE A 352 -19.21 3.92 4.02
CA PHE A 352 -19.90 2.62 4.20
C PHE A 352 -20.18 2.33 5.68
N VAL A 353 -19.26 2.71 6.58
CA VAL A 353 -19.43 2.55 8.02
C VAL A 353 -20.50 3.51 8.54
N GLU A 354 -20.50 4.76 8.08
CA GLU A 354 -21.54 5.75 8.42
C GLU A 354 -22.92 5.31 7.92
N GLN A 355 -23.00 4.77 6.70
CA GLN A 355 -24.21 4.17 6.16
C GLN A 355 -24.72 3.02 7.05
N GLY A 356 -23.81 2.15 7.51
CA GLY A 356 -24.14 1.01 8.36
C GLY A 356 -24.62 1.42 9.75
N ASP A 357 -24.13 2.54 10.30
CA ASP A 357 -24.53 3.05 11.62
C ASP A 357 -26.00 3.45 11.69
N VAL A 358 -26.54 3.95 10.57
CA VAL A 358 -27.94 4.36 10.42
C VAL A 358 -28.85 3.23 9.91
N MET A 359 -28.39 1.98 9.94
CA MET A 359 -29.16 0.78 9.55
C MET A 359 -29.51 -0.09 10.77
N ALA A 360 -30.48 -0.99 10.59
CA ALA A 360 -30.85 -1.97 11.61
C ALA A 360 -29.76 -3.05 11.74
N SER A 361 -29.01 -2.96 12.84
CA SER A 361 -27.83 -3.78 13.15
C SER A 361 -28.11 -4.96 14.09
N LYS A 362 -29.37 -5.19 14.49
CA LYS A 362 -29.74 -6.26 15.43
C LYS A 362 -29.99 -7.58 14.70
N LEU A 363 -29.23 -8.61 15.07
CA LEU A 363 -29.47 -10.01 14.73
C LEU A 363 -30.04 -10.72 15.96
N GLY A 364 -31.36 -10.66 16.14
CA GLY A 364 -32.02 -11.13 17.36
C GLY A 364 -31.56 -10.33 18.59
N HIS A 365 -30.84 -10.98 19.50
CA HIS A 365 -30.25 -10.34 20.68
C HIS A 365 -28.84 -9.77 20.48
N PHE A 366 -28.18 -10.13 19.37
CA PHE A 366 -26.82 -9.67 19.09
C PHE A 366 -26.84 -8.37 18.29
N HIS A 367 -26.06 -7.39 18.71
CA HIS A 367 -25.84 -6.14 17.96
C HIS A 367 -24.54 -6.26 17.19
N LEU A 368 -24.62 -6.18 15.86
CA LEU A 368 -23.46 -6.20 14.97
C LEU A 368 -22.98 -4.77 14.72
N PRO A 369 -21.75 -4.40 15.12
CA PRO A 369 -21.22 -3.07 14.84
C PRO A 369 -21.12 -2.79 13.35
N ALA A 370 -21.37 -1.54 12.95
CA ALA A 370 -21.34 -1.14 11.54
C ALA A 370 -19.98 -1.35 10.89
N ALA A 371 -18.90 -1.03 11.61
CA ALA A 371 -17.55 -1.16 11.09
C ALA A 371 -17.11 -2.62 10.92
N SER A 372 -17.75 -3.58 11.60
CA SER A 372 -17.49 -5.03 11.42
C SER A 372 -17.94 -5.59 10.07
N MET A 373 -18.69 -4.82 9.27
CA MET A 373 -19.07 -5.21 7.91
C MET A 373 -17.86 -5.41 6.98
N SER A 374 -16.71 -4.81 7.30
CA SER A 374 -15.42 -5.08 6.64
C SER A 374 -15.00 -6.55 6.68
N ALA A 375 -15.52 -7.36 7.62
CA ALA A 375 -15.25 -8.79 7.65
C ALA A 375 -15.77 -9.52 6.39
N PHE A 376 -16.84 -9.03 5.76
CA PHE A 376 -17.36 -9.60 4.51
C PHE A 376 -16.42 -9.33 3.32
N ASP A 377 -15.75 -8.18 3.32
CA ASP A 377 -14.70 -7.85 2.37
C ASP A 377 -13.52 -8.83 2.50
N ILE A 378 -12.99 -9.02 3.71
CA ILE A 378 -11.93 -10.00 3.99
C ILE A 378 -12.32 -11.41 3.52
N CYS A 379 -13.54 -11.85 3.83
CA CYS A 379 -14.05 -13.15 3.37
C CYS A 379 -14.09 -13.21 1.83
N SER A 380 -14.54 -12.14 1.17
CA SER A 380 -14.59 -12.04 -0.28
C SER A 380 -13.20 -12.12 -0.91
N VAL A 381 -12.21 -11.44 -0.33
CA VAL A 381 -10.80 -11.49 -0.77
C VAL A 381 -10.26 -12.92 -0.70
N LEU A 382 -10.48 -13.64 0.40
CA LEU A 382 -10.03 -15.02 0.57
C LEU A 382 -10.69 -15.97 -0.45
N ILE A 383 -12.01 -15.86 -0.63
CA ILE A 383 -12.78 -16.67 -1.58
C ILE A 383 -12.34 -16.37 -3.01
N THR A 384 -12.27 -15.09 -3.38
CA THR A 384 -11.91 -14.65 -4.73
C THR A 384 -10.47 -15.02 -5.08
N THR A 385 -9.54 -14.94 -4.12
CA THR A 385 -8.16 -15.41 -4.30
C THR A 385 -8.12 -16.92 -4.58
N GLY A 386 -8.92 -17.71 -3.84
CA GLY A 386 -9.07 -19.15 -4.10
C GLY A 386 -9.61 -19.43 -5.50
N ILE A 387 -10.69 -18.75 -5.89
CA ILE A 387 -11.30 -18.84 -7.22
C ILE A 387 -10.31 -18.46 -8.32
N TYR A 388 -9.60 -17.34 -8.16
CA TYR A 388 -8.62 -16.87 -9.13
C TYR A 388 -7.54 -17.92 -9.38
N ARG A 389 -6.95 -18.46 -8.31
CA ARG A 389 -5.84 -19.41 -8.41
C ARG A 389 -6.27 -20.79 -8.90
N GLN A 390 -7.42 -21.29 -8.46
CA GLN A 390 -7.87 -22.65 -8.77
C GLN A 390 -8.70 -22.75 -10.06
N ILE A 391 -9.41 -21.67 -10.44
CA ILE A 391 -10.35 -21.69 -11.56
C ILE A 391 -9.85 -20.75 -12.67
N ALA A 392 -9.63 -19.47 -12.38
CA ALA A 392 -9.32 -18.48 -13.41
C ALA A 392 -7.97 -18.75 -14.10
N VAL A 393 -6.91 -19.05 -13.33
CA VAL A 393 -5.58 -19.34 -13.90
C VAL A 393 -5.57 -20.60 -14.78
N PRO A 394 -6.09 -21.77 -14.35
CA PRO A 394 -6.15 -22.96 -15.20
C PRO A 394 -7.04 -22.77 -16.43
N LEU A 395 -8.16 -22.05 -16.29
CA LEU A 395 -9.06 -21.78 -17.41
C LEU A 395 -8.41 -20.84 -18.44
N ALA A 396 -7.76 -19.76 -17.99
CA ALA A 396 -7.04 -18.84 -18.86
C ALA A 396 -5.90 -19.53 -19.61
N ARG A 397 -5.17 -20.44 -18.95
CA ARG A 397 -4.15 -21.28 -19.60
C ARG A 397 -4.74 -22.17 -20.70
N ARG A 398 -5.92 -22.76 -20.47
CA ARG A 398 -6.62 -23.60 -21.46
C ARG A 398 -7.15 -22.80 -22.65
N LEU A 399 -7.64 -21.59 -22.43
CA LEU A 399 -8.28 -20.77 -23.47
C LEU A 399 -7.29 -19.93 -24.28
N ASN A 400 -6.30 -19.31 -23.62
CA ASN A 400 -5.39 -18.36 -24.26
C ASN A 400 -4.03 -18.95 -24.63
N GLY A 401 -3.74 -20.21 -24.24
CA GLY A 401 -2.45 -20.86 -24.49
C GLY A 401 -1.24 -20.19 -23.81
N SER A 402 -1.43 -19.08 -23.10
CA SER A 402 -0.36 -18.37 -22.40
C SER A 402 -0.09 -19.01 -21.02
N PRO A 403 1.17 -19.21 -20.62
CA PRO A 403 1.51 -19.82 -19.33
C PRO A 403 1.12 -18.93 -18.13
N LYS A 404 1.02 -17.61 -18.33
CA LYS A 404 0.68 -16.61 -17.29
C LYS A 404 -0.83 -16.36 -17.10
N GLY A 405 -1.72 -16.74 -18.03
CA GLY A 405 -3.16 -16.49 -17.91
C GLY A 405 -3.60 -15.10 -18.39
N LEU A 406 -4.45 -14.39 -17.63
CA LEU A 406 -4.87 -13.01 -17.89
C LEU A 406 -3.69 -12.05 -17.72
N THR A 407 -3.55 -11.04 -18.59
CA THR A 407 -2.47 -10.04 -18.45
C THR A 407 -2.67 -9.16 -17.22
N GLU A 408 -1.60 -8.55 -16.70
CA GLU A 408 -1.67 -7.72 -15.50
C GLU A 408 -2.64 -6.53 -15.71
N LEU A 409 -2.59 -5.90 -16.90
CA LEU A 409 -3.51 -4.83 -17.29
C LEU A 409 -4.97 -5.31 -17.43
N GLN A 410 -5.21 -6.51 -17.97
CA GLN A 410 -6.58 -7.05 -18.01
C GLN A 410 -7.16 -7.25 -16.61
N ARG A 411 -6.35 -7.73 -15.67
CA ARG A 411 -6.78 -7.91 -14.27
C ARG A 411 -7.10 -6.58 -13.61
N MET A 412 -6.23 -5.57 -13.76
CA MET A 412 -6.50 -4.22 -13.27
C MET A 412 -7.80 -3.64 -13.85
N GLY A 413 -8.04 -3.80 -15.15
CA GLY A 413 -9.28 -3.38 -15.79
C GLY A 413 -10.54 -4.08 -15.24
N ILE A 414 -10.47 -5.39 -14.98
CA ILE A 414 -11.56 -6.14 -14.33
C ILE A 414 -11.82 -5.58 -12.91
N GLY A 415 -10.76 -5.30 -12.16
CA GLY A 415 -10.85 -4.67 -10.84
C GLY A 415 -11.59 -3.33 -10.86
N LEU A 416 -11.28 -2.44 -11.82
CA LEU A 416 -12.01 -1.16 -11.99
C LEU A 416 -13.51 -1.36 -12.23
N VAL A 417 -13.87 -2.31 -13.10
CA VAL A 417 -15.27 -2.59 -13.42
C VAL A 417 -16.02 -3.13 -12.20
N ILE A 418 -15.44 -4.07 -11.46
CA ILE A 418 -16.07 -4.63 -10.25
C ILE A 418 -16.19 -3.53 -9.17
N GLY A 419 -15.17 -2.70 -8.99
CA GLY A 419 -15.21 -1.56 -8.06
C GLY A 419 -16.31 -0.54 -8.42
N MET A 420 -16.49 -0.25 -9.71
CA MET A 420 -17.59 0.58 -10.20
C MET A 420 -18.95 -0.04 -9.87
N LEU A 421 -19.12 -1.35 -10.06
CA LEU A 421 -20.35 -2.06 -9.68
C LEU A 421 -20.60 -2.03 -8.17
N ALA A 422 -19.55 -2.01 -7.34
CA ALA A 422 -19.67 -1.87 -5.90
C ALA A 422 -20.26 -0.50 -5.51
N MET A 423 -19.84 0.59 -6.16
CA MET A 423 -20.42 1.93 -5.95
C MET A 423 -21.88 2.00 -6.40
N VAL A 424 -22.23 1.35 -7.51
CA VAL A 424 -23.63 1.23 -7.94
C VAL A 424 -24.45 0.46 -6.90
N ALA A 425 -23.93 -0.67 -6.39
CA ALA A 425 -24.60 -1.43 -5.34
C ALA A 425 -24.81 -0.59 -4.07
N ALA A 426 -23.80 0.16 -3.64
CA ALA A 426 -23.89 1.06 -2.48
C ALA A 426 -24.95 2.16 -2.67
N GLY A 427 -25.01 2.78 -3.86
CA GLY A 427 -26.04 3.75 -4.22
C GLY A 427 -27.45 3.16 -4.20
N VAL A 428 -27.63 1.94 -4.73
CA VAL A 428 -28.92 1.23 -4.69
C VAL A 428 -29.34 0.89 -3.26
N THR A 429 -28.40 0.41 -2.43
CA THR A 429 -28.65 0.13 -1.01
C THR A 429 -29.08 1.40 -0.29
N GLU A 430 -28.47 2.54 -0.58
CA GLU A 430 -28.85 3.81 0.03
C GLU A 430 -30.24 4.29 -0.39
N ILE A 431 -30.60 4.15 -1.68
CA ILE A 431 -31.95 4.44 -2.15
C ILE A 431 -32.98 3.59 -1.41
N GLN A 432 -32.69 2.30 -1.17
CA GLN A 432 -33.61 1.45 -0.41
C GLN A 432 -33.64 1.89 1.06
N ARG A 433 -32.49 2.14 1.69
CA ARG A 433 -32.40 2.57 3.09
C ARG A 433 -33.28 3.80 3.37
N LEU A 434 -33.23 4.79 2.48
CA LEU A 434 -34.03 6.03 2.57
C LEU A 434 -35.55 5.78 2.54
N LYS A 435 -36.03 4.72 1.89
CA LYS A 435 -37.47 4.36 1.88
C LYS A 435 -37.96 3.77 3.19
N TYR A 436 -37.05 3.24 4.01
CA TYR A 436 -37.33 2.56 5.27
C TYR A 436 -37.00 3.43 6.51
N VAL A 437 -36.80 4.73 6.30
CA VAL A 437 -36.57 5.73 7.35
C VAL A 437 -37.88 6.04 8.06
N THR A 438 -37.88 5.92 9.38
CA THR A 438 -39.00 6.38 10.23
C THR A 438 -38.76 7.84 10.64
N PRO A 439 -39.73 8.75 10.46
CA PRO A 439 -39.59 10.12 10.92
C PRO A 439 -39.29 10.20 12.42
N GLY A 440 -38.22 10.91 12.80
CA GLY A 440 -37.80 11.10 14.19
C GLY A 440 -36.86 10.01 14.75
N GLU A 441 -36.58 8.95 14.00
CA GLU A 441 -35.58 7.96 14.37
C GLU A 441 -34.26 8.16 13.60
N LYS A 442 -33.12 8.04 14.29
CA LYS A 442 -31.80 8.09 13.64
C LYS A 442 -31.56 6.86 12.74
N LYS A 443 -32.07 5.69 13.13
CA LYS A 443 -31.84 4.42 12.43
C LYS A 443 -33.00 4.05 11.51
N SER A 444 -32.68 3.61 10.30
CA SER A 444 -33.62 3.00 9.35
C SER A 444 -33.96 1.58 9.78
N SER A 445 -35.16 1.10 9.43
CA SER A 445 -35.60 -0.28 9.66
C SER A 445 -34.93 -1.30 8.72
N LEU A 446 -34.19 -0.84 7.71
CA LEU A 446 -33.47 -1.70 6.77
C LEU A 446 -32.29 -2.41 7.43
N SER A 447 -32.20 -3.73 7.29
CA SER A 447 -31.12 -4.54 7.86
C SER A 447 -29.75 -4.20 7.25
N ILE A 448 -28.73 -4.09 8.11
CA ILE A 448 -27.33 -3.84 7.73
C ILE A 448 -26.77 -4.84 6.69
N PHE A 449 -27.32 -6.06 6.63
CA PHE A 449 -26.89 -7.07 5.65
C PHE A 449 -27.16 -6.67 4.19
N TRP A 450 -27.97 -5.65 3.93
CA TRP A 450 -28.10 -5.07 2.59
C TRP A 450 -26.81 -4.44 2.07
N GLN A 451 -25.82 -4.17 2.93
CA GLN A 451 -24.48 -3.72 2.53
C GLN A 451 -23.58 -4.87 2.06
N VAL A 452 -23.93 -6.15 2.29
CA VAL A 452 -23.07 -7.29 1.91
C VAL A 452 -22.63 -7.24 0.43
N PRO A 453 -23.50 -6.95 -0.55
CA PRO A 453 -23.08 -6.86 -1.95
C PRO A 453 -21.96 -5.84 -2.21
N GLN A 454 -22.02 -4.67 -1.58
CA GLN A 454 -21.02 -3.62 -1.83
C GLN A 454 -19.64 -3.99 -1.23
N TYR A 455 -19.61 -4.58 -0.03
CA TYR A 455 -18.38 -5.08 0.58
C TYR A 455 -17.79 -6.27 -0.18
N VAL A 456 -18.64 -7.22 -0.60
CA VAL A 456 -18.19 -8.40 -1.37
C VAL A 456 -17.61 -7.99 -2.73
N LEU A 457 -18.25 -7.03 -3.41
CA LEU A 457 -17.75 -6.52 -4.69
C LEU A 457 -16.43 -5.75 -4.53
N VAL A 458 -16.29 -4.93 -3.48
CA VAL A 458 -15.00 -4.27 -3.17
C VAL A 458 -13.91 -5.32 -2.96
N GLY A 459 -14.13 -6.32 -2.10
CA GLY A 459 -13.12 -7.35 -1.84
C GLY A 459 -12.77 -8.22 -3.04
N ALA A 460 -13.76 -8.50 -3.90
CA ALA A 460 -13.49 -9.17 -5.17
C ALA A 460 -12.65 -8.29 -6.11
N SER A 461 -12.97 -6.99 -6.18
CA SER A 461 -12.24 -6.02 -7.00
C SER A 461 -10.79 -5.83 -6.54
N GLU A 462 -10.53 -5.92 -5.24
CA GLU A 462 -9.21 -5.79 -4.64
C GLU A 462 -8.26 -6.87 -5.13
N VAL A 463 -8.71 -8.12 -5.19
CA VAL A 463 -7.88 -9.24 -5.67
C VAL A 463 -7.44 -9.04 -7.12
N PHE A 464 -8.30 -8.47 -7.97
CA PHE A 464 -7.97 -8.22 -9.36
C PHE A 464 -7.12 -6.95 -9.54
N MET A 465 -7.47 -5.87 -8.86
CA MET A 465 -6.78 -4.59 -8.96
C MET A 465 -5.44 -4.61 -8.23
N TYR A 466 -5.42 -4.84 -6.92
CA TYR A 466 -4.24 -4.62 -6.09
C TYR A 466 -3.13 -5.63 -6.40
N VAL A 467 -3.48 -6.91 -6.58
CA VAL A 467 -2.51 -7.93 -6.99
C VAL A 467 -2.02 -7.66 -8.42
N GLY A 468 -2.90 -7.25 -9.33
CA GLY A 468 -2.52 -6.88 -10.70
C GLY A 468 -1.60 -5.66 -10.74
N GLN A 469 -1.89 -4.63 -9.93
CA GLN A 469 -1.13 -3.41 -9.80
C GLN A 469 0.27 -3.68 -9.23
N LEU A 470 0.35 -4.48 -8.16
CA LEU A 470 1.63 -4.84 -7.55
C LEU A 470 2.50 -5.66 -8.49
N GLU A 471 1.94 -6.68 -9.16
CA GLU A 471 2.68 -7.48 -10.15
C GLU A 471 3.11 -6.63 -11.34
N PHE A 472 2.22 -5.78 -11.88
CA PHE A 472 2.54 -4.88 -13.00
C PHE A 472 3.71 -3.95 -12.67
N PHE A 473 3.65 -3.19 -11.58
CA PHE A 473 4.72 -2.26 -11.25
C PHE A 473 6.01 -2.94 -10.84
N ASN A 474 5.95 -4.18 -10.34
CA ASN A 474 7.14 -4.93 -9.96
C ASN A 474 7.81 -5.60 -11.16
N ASP A 475 7.03 -6.14 -12.10
CA ASP A 475 7.54 -6.76 -13.35
C ASP A 475 8.01 -5.70 -14.35
N GLN A 476 7.37 -4.53 -14.37
CA GLN A 476 7.75 -3.41 -15.24
C GLN A 476 8.73 -2.43 -14.57
N ALA A 477 9.16 -2.63 -13.33
CA ALA A 477 10.23 -1.83 -12.75
C ALA A 477 11.59 -2.50 -12.98
N PRO A 478 12.58 -1.78 -13.55
CA PRO A 478 13.96 -2.24 -13.62
C PRO A 478 14.54 -2.60 -12.25
N ASP A 479 15.54 -3.50 -12.25
CA ASP A 479 16.14 -4.03 -11.01
C ASP A 479 16.63 -2.90 -10.06
N GLY A 480 17.09 -1.77 -10.59
CA GLY A 480 17.58 -0.62 -9.82
C GLY A 480 16.50 0.26 -9.17
N ILE A 481 15.24 0.18 -9.63
CA ILE A 481 14.08 0.95 -9.11
C ILE A 481 12.90 0.05 -8.73
N LYS A 482 13.15 -1.24 -8.49
CA LYS A 482 12.10 -2.23 -8.18
C LYS A 482 11.31 -1.89 -6.90
N SER A 483 11.99 -1.38 -5.87
CA SER A 483 11.32 -0.91 -4.65
C SER A 483 10.48 0.35 -4.89
N PHE A 484 10.89 1.21 -5.83
CA PHE A 484 10.11 2.37 -6.26
C PHE A 484 8.83 1.95 -7.01
N GLY A 485 8.86 0.90 -7.83
CA GLY A 485 7.66 0.33 -8.45
C GLY A 485 6.61 -0.11 -7.40
N SER A 486 7.05 -0.81 -6.35
CA SER A 486 6.17 -1.21 -5.24
C SER A 486 5.66 0.01 -4.44
N SER A 487 6.47 1.05 -4.31
CA SER A 487 6.10 2.27 -3.59
C SER A 487 5.03 3.07 -4.34
N LEU A 488 5.05 3.09 -5.68
CA LEU A 488 3.99 3.70 -6.49
C LEU A 488 2.59 3.12 -6.17
N CYS A 489 2.49 1.83 -5.87
CA CYS A 489 1.23 1.21 -5.45
C CYS A 489 0.66 1.88 -4.18
N MET A 490 1.50 2.06 -3.15
CA MET A 490 1.13 2.75 -1.91
C MET A 490 0.84 4.24 -2.15
N ALA A 491 1.61 4.89 -3.03
CA ALA A 491 1.39 6.27 -3.41
C ALA A 491 0.01 6.49 -4.05
N SER A 492 -0.47 5.54 -4.86
CA SER A 492 -1.83 5.57 -5.44
C SER A 492 -2.89 5.54 -4.35
N ILE A 493 -2.76 4.67 -3.36
CA ILE A 493 -3.72 4.60 -2.24
C ILE A 493 -3.71 5.90 -1.44
N SER A 494 -2.53 6.45 -1.15
CA SER A 494 -2.39 7.74 -0.45
C SER A 494 -3.12 8.86 -1.21
N LEU A 495 -2.84 9.00 -2.50
CA LEU A 495 -3.43 10.04 -3.34
C LEU A 495 -4.94 9.85 -3.51
N GLY A 496 -5.41 8.61 -3.65
CA GLY A 496 -6.84 8.29 -3.70
C GLY A 496 -7.59 8.74 -2.45
N ASN A 497 -7.00 8.56 -1.27
CA ASN A 497 -7.57 9.04 -0.01
C ASN A 497 -7.68 10.57 0.04
N TYR A 498 -6.65 11.31 -0.40
CA TYR A 498 -6.74 12.77 -0.50
C TYR A 498 -7.75 13.24 -1.55
N VAL A 499 -7.82 12.56 -2.70
CA VAL A 499 -8.83 12.85 -3.74
C VAL A 499 -10.24 12.57 -3.22
N SER A 500 -10.45 11.48 -2.47
CA SER A 500 -11.73 11.19 -1.81
C SER A 500 -12.15 12.35 -0.89
N SER A 501 -11.23 12.84 -0.05
CA SER A 501 -11.52 13.98 0.82
C SER A 501 -11.82 15.27 0.06
N LEU A 502 -11.09 15.52 -1.03
CA LEU A 502 -11.37 16.66 -1.90
C LEU A 502 -12.75 16.54 -2.54
N LEU A 503 -13.14 15.35 -3.00
CA LEU A 503 -14.46 15.10 -3.59
C LEU A 503 -15.59 15.33 -2.58
N VAL A 504 -15.49 14.80 -1.36
CA VAL A 504 -16.48 15.03 -0.29
C VAL A 504 -16.60 16.53 0.01
N SER A 505 -15.46 17.22 0.17
CA SER A 505 -15.44 18.67 0.46
C SER A 505 -16.06 19.50 -0.67
N MET A 506 -15.75 19.18 -1.94
CA MET A 506 -16.31 19.87 -3.10
C MET A 506 -17.81 19.63 -3.21
N VAL A 507 -18.26 18.38 -3.06
CA VAL A 507 -19.68 18.02 -3.13
C VAL A 507 -20.45 18.73 -2.03
N MET A 508 -19.97 18.74 -0.79
CA MET A 508 -20.65 19.45 0.30
C MET A 508 -20.66 20.98 0.07
N GLY A 509 -19.54 21.56 -0.37
CA GLY A 509 -19.47 23.01 -0.67
C GLY A 509 -20.38 23.47 -1.82
N ILE A 510 -20.76 22.55 -2.73
CA ILE A 510 -21.71 22.81 -3.82
C ILE A 510 -23.14 22.52 -3.36
N THR A 511 -23.37 21.41 -2.67
CA THR A 511 -24.71 20.87 -2.41
C THR A 511 -25.37 21.38 -1.13
N ALA A 512 -24.60 21.90 -0.17
CA ALA A 512 -25.11 22.49 1.07
C ALA A 512 -25.44 24.00 0.94
N ARG A 513 -25.45 24.55 -0.28
CA ARG A 513 -25.74 25.98 -0.52
C ARG A 513 -27.23 26.27 -0.42
N GLY A 514 -27.56 27.40 0.23
CA GLY A 514 -28.93 27.90 0.27
C GLY A 514 -29.83 27.21 1.30
N GLY A 515 -29.24 26.63 2.36
CA GLY A 515 -30.00 25.98 3.45
C GLY A 515 -30.39 24.53 3.18
N SER A 516 -29.94 23.94 2.07
CA SER A 516 -30.07 22.50 1.83
C SER A 516 -29.10 21.71 2.72
N PRO A 517 -29.49 20.52 3.21
CA PRO A 517 -28.62 19.68 4.04
C PRO A 517 -27.39 19.13 3.28
N GLY A 518 -27.38 19.19 1.94
CA GLY A 518 -26.31 18.62 1.12
C GLY A 518 -26.49 17.12 0.90
N TRP A 519 -25.51 16.48 0.25
CA TRP A 519 -25.57 15.04 -0.03
C TRP A 519 -25.18 14.18 1.19
N ILE A 520 -24.25 14.66 2.02
CA ILE A 520 -23.73 13.94 3.21
C ILE A 520 -23.85 14.84 4.47
N PRO A 521 -25.08 15.18 4.90
CA PRO A 521 -25.33 15.89 6.16
C PRO A 521 -24.99 15.06 7.40
N ALA A 522 -25.01 15.71 8.57
CA ALA A 522 -24.94 15.07 9.88
C ALA A 522 -26.07 14.05 10.13
N ASP A 523 -27.30 14.37 9.70
CA ASP A 523 -28.41 13.42 9.66
C ASP A 523 -28.54 12.81 8.26
N LEU A 524 -27.97 11.62 8.07
CA LEU A 524 -28.01 10.90 6.79
C LEU A 524 -29.42 10.60 6.29
N ASN A 525 -30.46 10.67 7.15
CA ASN A 525 -31.85 10.50 6.71
C ASN A 525 -32.38 11.67 5.89
N GLN A 526 -31.77 12.85 6.04
CA GLN A 526 -32.10 14.06 5.27
C GLN A 526 -31.19 14.26 4.05
N GLY A 527 -30.14 13.43 3.95
CA GLY A 527 -29.15 13.47 2.90
C GLY A 527 -29.49 12.63 1.68
N HIS A 528 -28.65 12.76 0.66
CA HIS A 528 -28.70 11.97 -0.57
C HIS A 528 -27.31 11.42 -0.89
N MET A 529 -26.82 10.55 0.00
CA MET A 529 -25.51 9.90 -0.14
C MET A 529 -25.48 8.95 -1.34
N ASP A 530 -26.64 8.46 -1.78
CA ASP A 530 -26.81 7.71 -3.03
C ASP A 530 -26.21 8.44 -4.23
N ARG A 531 -26.46 9.76 -4.33
CA ARG A 531 -25.91 10.60 -5.41
C ARG A 531 -24.40 10.68 -5.39
N PHE A 532 -23.79 10.66 -4.21
CA PHE A 532 -22.33 10.63 -4.06
C PHE A 532 -21.74 9.30 -4.56
N TYR A 533 -22.36 8.17 -4.21
CA TYR A 533 -21.93 6.87 -4.74
C TYR A 533 -22.08 6.78 -6.27
N PHE A 534 -23.17 7.29 -6.84
CA PHE A 534 -23.33 7.35 -8.29
C PHE A 534 -22.35 8.31 -8.97
N LEU A 535 -21.95 9.40 -8.31
CA LEU A 535 -20.89 10.28 -8.79
C LEU A 535 -19.55 9.54 -8.89
N ILE A 536 -19.16 8.80 -7.83
CA ILE A 536 -17.94 7.98 -7.87
C ILE A 536 -18.04 6.90 -8.95
N ALA A 537 -19.20 6.24 -9.11
CA ALA A 537 -19.41 5.28 -10.17
C ALA A 537 -19.25 5.91 -11.57
N GLY A 538 -19.76 7.13 -11.78
CA GLY A 538 -19.59 7.87 -13.02
C GLY A 538 -18.15 8.28 -13.30
N LEU A 539 -17.41 8.72 -12.28
CA LEU A 539 -15.98 9.01 -12.38
C LEU A 539 -15.17 7.76 -12.69
N ALA A 540 -15.51 6.62 -12.07
CA ALA A 540 -14.90 5.32 -12.34
C ALA A 540 -15.17 4.84 -13.77
N ALA A 541 -16.36 5.08 -14.31
CA ALA A 541 -16.68 4.77 -15.71
C ALA A 541 -15.84 5.61 -16.68
N LEU A 542 -15.66 6.91 -16.41
CA LEU A 542 -14.81 7.79 -17.20
C LEU A 542 -13.33 7.36 -17.10
N ASP A 543 -12.87 7.07 -15.89
CA ASP A 543 -11.53 6.57 -15.62
C ASP A 543 -11.25 5.26 -16.36
N PHE A 544 -12.20 4.33 -16.39
CA PHE A 544 -12.06 3.07 -17.13
C PHE A 544 -11.86 3.31 -18.65
N ILE A 545 -12.55 4.30 -19.23
CA ILE A 545 -12.36 4.65 -20.65
C ILE A 545 -10.94 5.18 -20.89
N ILE A 546 -10.46 6.08 -20.02
CA ILE A 546 -9.10 6.63 -20.08
C ILE A 546 -8.07 5.51 -19.87
N TYR A 547 -8.30 4.64 -18.89
CA TYR A 547 -7.47 3.48 -18.59
C TYR A 547 -7.33 2.56 -19.80
N VAL A 548 -8.42 2.24 -20.52
CA VAL A 548 -8.35 1.40 -21.72
C VAL A 548 -7.53 2.07 -22.82
N PHE A 549 -7.60 3.39 -22.98
CA PHE A 549 -6.76 4.13 -23.92
C PHE A 549 -5.27 4.06 -23.51
N CYS A 550 -4.96 4.34 -22.24
CA CYS A 550 -3.61 4.25 -21.69
C CYS A 550 -3.03 2.84 -21.79
N ALA A 551 -3.83 1.80 -21.50
CA ALA A 551 -3.43 0.40 -21.57
C ALA A 551 -3.14 -0.05 -23.01
N LYS A 552 -3.87 0.47 -24.00
CA LYS A 552 -3.58 0.22 -25.43
C LYS A 552 -2.33 0.93 -25.92
N TRP A 553 -2.04 2.11 -25.36
CA TRP A 553 -0.85 2.88 -25.70
C TRP A 553 0.42 2.35 -25.01
N TYR A 554 0.27 1.63 -23.90
CA TYR A 554 1.39 1.14 -23.11
C TYR A 554 2.17 0.03 -23.81
N THR A 555 3.46 0.26 -23.99
CA THR A 555 4.46 -0.73 -24.43
C THR A 555 5.31 -1.17 -23.24
N GLY A 556 5.40 -2.48 -23.01
CA GLY A 556 6.24 -3.05 -21.94
C GLY A 556 7.75 -2.83 -22.14
N ILE A 557 8.53 -3.15 -21.12
CA ILE A 557 9.99 -2.96 -21.13
C ILE A 557 10.70 -4.13 -21.80
N ASN A 558 11.66 -3.81 -22.67
CA ASN A 558 12.59 -4.77 -23.26
C ASN A 558 13.78 -4.98 -22.32
N LEU A 559 13.65 -5.86 -21.34
CA LEU A 559 14.77 -6.30 -20.50
C LEU A 559 15.68 -7.26 -21.29
N TYR A 560 16.99 -7.19 -21.07
CA TYR A 560 17.89 -8.26 -21.51
C TYR A 560 17.47 -9.55 -20.78
N THR A 561 16.89 -10.46 -21.56
CA THR A 561 16.80 -11.92 -21.34
C THR A 561 15.40 -12.50 -21.03
N ASN A 562 14.82 -13.13 -22.06
CA ASN A 562 14.32 -14.51 -22.02
C ASN A 562 14.30 -15.12 -23.43
N GLU A 563 13.96 -14.38 -24.49
CA GLU A 563 13.86 -14.98 -25.83
C GLU A 563 15.20 -15.44 -26.43
N LYS A 564 16.29 -14.67 -26.27
CA LYS A 564 17.59 -15.07 -26.82
C LYS A 564 18.28 -16.19 -26.03
N GLU A 565 18.18 -16.21 -24.69
CA GLU A 565 18.73 -17.33 -23.89
C GLU A 565 17.87 -18.58 -24.01
N ILE A 566 16.54 -18.48 -24.07
CA ILE A 566 15.67 -19.64 -24.33
C ILE A 566 15.93 -20.18 -25.75
N GLN A 567 16.11 -19.31 -26.75
CA GLN A 567 16.50 -19.75 -28.11
C GLN A 567 17.90 -20.35 -28.15
N LEU A 568 18.86 -19.84 -27.38
CA LEU A 568 20.22 -20.40 -27.27
C LEU A 568 20.22 -21.73 -26.52
N GLU A 569 19.42 -21.88 -25.47
CA GLU A 569 19.23 -23.14 -24.74
C GLU A 569 18.46 -24.18 -25.56
N GLU A 570 17.43 -23.79 -26.31
CA GLU A 570 16.72 -24.66 -27.25
C GLU A 570 17.64 -25.07 -28.41
N GLN A 571 18.42 -24.15 -28.98
CA GLN A 571 19.41 -24.48 -30.00
C GLN A 571 20.56 -25.36 -29.47
N GLN A 572 20.96 -25.21 -28.19
CA GLN A 572 21.92 -26.11 -27.56
C GLN A 572 21.34 -27.48 -27.26
N LYS A 573 20.08 -27.56 -26.80
CA LYS A 573 19.37 -28.83 -26.59
C LYS A 573 19.14 -29.59 -27.90
N ASP A 574 18.78 -28.89 -28.98
CA ASP A 574 18.63 -29.48 -30.32
C ASP A 574 19.96 -29.95 -30.92
N LYS A 575 21.07 -29.28 -30.61
CA LYS A 575 22.41 -29.75 -30.99
C LYS A 575 22.84 -30.97 -30.19
N LEU A 576 22.53 -31.04 -28.90
CA LEU A 576 22.82 -32.19 -28.03
C LEU A 576 21.94 -33.41 -28.34
N ALA A 577 20.72 -33.21 -28.86
CA ALA A 577 19.84 -34.30 -29.29
C ALA A 577 20.21 -34.88 -30.68
N LYS A 578 21.10 -34.21 -31.43
CA LYS A 578 21.59 -34.62 -32.75
C LYS A 578 22.99 -35.27 -32.73
N VAL A 579 23.62 -35.33 -31.56
CA VAL A 579 24.85 -36.10 -31.26
C VAL A 579 24.43 -37.34 -30.51
#